data_AF-A0A318JHK2-F1
#
_entry.id   AF-A0A318JHK2-F1
#
_cell.length_a   1.000
_cell.length_b   1.000
_cell.length_c   1.000
_cell.angle_alpha   90.00
_cell.angle_beta   90.00
_cell.angle_gamma   90.00
#
_symmetry.space_group_name_H-M   'P 1'
#
loop_
_entity.id
_entity.type
_entity.pdbx_description
1 polymer ?
#
loop_
_entity_poly.entity_id
_entity_poly.type
_entity_poly.pdbx_seq_one_letter_code
_entity_poly.pdbx_strand_id
1 'polypeptide(L)' 'MSHPEQILQRIIELEVEHRDLDVVIETLIKDPCHDELQLRRLKKRKLQLKDHITLLRMQLTPDVPA' A
#
# COMPACT_ATOMS: atom_id res chain seq x y z
N MET A 1 7.05 -7.67 -22.55
CA MET A 1 6.54 -8.73 -21.67
C MET A 1 7.03 -8.44 -20.26
N SER A 2 6.15 -7.96 -19.38
CA SER A 2 6.48 -7.90 -17.95
C SER A 2 6.68 -9.33 -17.46
N HIS A 3 7.85 -9.61 -16.88
CA HIS A 3 8.13 -10.94 -16.35
C HIS A 3 7.38 -11.08 -15.02
N PRO A 4 6.68 -12.20 -14.77
CA PRO A 4 5.89 -12.37 -13.55
C PRO A 4 6.72 -12.18 -12.27
N GLU A 5 8.00 -12.53 -12.30
CA GLU A 5 8.97 -12.31 -11.22
C GLU A 5 9.15 -10.82 -10.86
N GLN A 6 9.15 -9.92 -11.86
CA GLN A 6 9.27 -8.48 -11.64
C GLN A 6 8.01 -7.91 -10.98
N ILE A 7 6.84 -8.42 -11.37
CA ILE A 7 5.55 -8.02 -10.76
C ILE A 7 5.49 -8.51 -9.31
N LEU A 8 5.93 -9.74 -9.04
CA LEU A 8 6.02 -10.29 -7.69
C LEU A 8 6.98 -9.49 -6.81
N GLN A 9 8.17 -9.19 -7.30
CA GLN A 9 9.12 -8.34 -6.60
C GLN A 9 8.51 -6.98 -6.27
N ARG A 10 7.81 -6.37 -7.24
CA ARG A 10 7.15 -5.09 -7.04
C ARG A 10 6.03 -5.16 -5.99
N ILE A 11 5.24 -6.24 -5.97
CA ILE A 11 4.23 -6.46 -4.94
C ILE A 11 4.88 -6.50 -3.56
N ILE A 12 5.97 -7.25 -3.40
CA ILE A 12 6.68 -7.37 -2.11
C ILE A 12 7.17 -6.00 -1.63
N GLU A 13 7.78 -5.20 -2.51
CA GLU A 13 8.22 -3.84 -2.19
C GLU A 13 7.08 -2.95 -1.71
N LEU A 14 5.94 -2.99 -2.42
CA LEU A 14 4.76 -2.19 -2.08
C LEU A 14 4.11 -2.66 -0.77
N GLU A 15 4.14 -3.96 -0.48
CA GLU A 15 3.63 -4.52 0.79
C GLU A 15 4.48 -4.08 1.98
N VAL A 16 5.81 -4.03 1.82
CA VAL A 16 6.73 -3.48 2.83
C VAL A 16 6.41 -2.01 3.07
N GLU A 17 6.36 -1.20 2.01
CA GLU A 17 6.04 0.23 2.13
C GLU A 17 4.67 0.46 2.77
N HIS A 18 3.66 -0.35 2.41
CA HIS A 18 2.33 -0.28 3.01
C HIS A 18 2.35 -0.59 4.51
N ARG A 19 3.13 -1.59 4.93
CA ARG A 19 3.28 -1.94 6.36
C ARG A 19 4.00 -0.85 7.13
N ASP A 20 5.05 -0.27 6.56
CA ASP A 20 5.79 0.83 7.17
C ASP A 20 4.90 2.06 7.36
N LEU A 21 4.07 2.39 6.36
CA LEU A 21 3.07 3.45 6.49
C LEU A 21 2.07 3.18 7.61
N ASP A 22 1.70 1.91 7.83
CA ASP A 22 0.79 1.55 8.92
C ASP A 22 1.40 1.84 10.28
N VAL A 23 2.65 1.43 10.50
CA VAL A 23 3.39 1.70 11.74
C VAL A 23 3.54 3.20 11.99
N VAL A 24 3.82 3.98 10.94
CA VAL A 24 3.89 5.45 11.04
C VAL A 24 2.53 6.05 11.42
N ILE A 25 1.45 5.59 10.79
CA ILE A 25 0.08 6.04 11.10
C ILE A 25 -0.29 5.70 12.55
N GLU A 26 -0.03 4.47 13.01
CA GLU A 26 -0.30 4.05 14.38
C GLU A 26 0.47 4.88 15.40
N THR A 27 1.72 5.22 15.09
CA THR A 27 2.55 6.08 15.95
C THR A 27 1.99 7.50 15.99
N LEU A 28 1.58 8.05 14.83
CA LEU A 28 1.03 9.40 14.73
C LEU A 28 -0.31 9.53 15.48
N ILE A 29 -1.18 8.52 15.41
CA ILE A 29 -2.50 8.55 16.09
C ILE A 29 -2.35 8.54 17.62
N LYS A 30 -1.26 7.99 18.15
CA LYS A 30 -0.99 7.99 19.61
C LYS A 30 -0.67 9.38 20.15
N ASP A 31 -0.27 10.32 19.30
CA ASP A 31 -0.05 11.71 19.68
C ASP A 31 -1.39 12.47 19.69
N PRO A 32 -1.87 12.98 20.83
CA PRO A 32 -3.12 13.72 20.90
C PRO A 32 -3.10 15.07 20.16
N CYS A 33 -1.93 15.59 19.81
CA CYS A 33 -1.75 16.84 19.07
C CYS A 33 -1.31 16.62 17.62
N HIS A 34 -1.49 15.41 17.07
CA HIS A 34 -1.09 15.11 15.70
C HIS A 34 -1.80 15.98 14.65
N ASP A 35 -1.10 16.24 13.54
CA ASP A 35 -1.66 16.94 12.40
C ASP A 35 -2.65 16.02 11.63
N GLU A 36 -3.94 16.37 11.68
CA GLU A 36 -4.99 15.64 10.96
C GLU A 36 -4.78 15.61 9.44
N LEU A 37 -4.26 16.70 8.85
CA LEU A 37 -4.01 16.76 7.41
C LEU A 37 -2.89 15.79 7.03
N GLN A 38 -1.84 15.72 7.83
CA GLN A 38 -0.77 14.73 7.67
C GLN A 38 -1.33 13.31 7.78
N LEU A 39 -2.15 13.02 8.80
CA LEU A 39 -2.78 11.72 8.98
C LEU A 39 -3.64 11.33 7.77
N ARG A 40 -4.45 12.26 7.24
CA ARG A 40 -5.27 12.03 6.04
C ARG A 40 -4.41 11.74 4.81
N ARG A 41 -3.31 12.45 4.61
CA ARG A 41 -2.36 12.21 3.51
C ARG A 41 -1.71 10.83 3.60
N LEU A 42 -1.28 10.42 4.79
CA LEU A 42 -0.69 9.09 5.00
C LEU A 42 -1.70 7.98 4.74
N LYS A 43 -2.93 8.09 5.25
CA LYS A 43 -4.02 7.13 4.97
C LYS A 43 -4.34 7.04 3.48
N LYS A 44 -4.37 8.18 2.77
CA LYS A 44 -4.57 8.21 1.32
C LYS A 44 -3.45 7.48 0.58
N ARG A 45 -2.18 7.70 0.95
CA ARG A 45 -1.04 7.00 0.36
C ARG A 45 -1.12 5.49 0.62
N LYS A 46 -1.46 5.08 1.85
CA LYS A 46 -1.67 3.66 2.21
C LYS A 46 -2.74 3.01 1.33
N LEU A 47 -3.87 3.70 1.11
CA LEU A 47 -4.92 3.21 0.20
C LEU A 47 -4.41 3.05 -1.23
N GLN A 48 -3.69 4.03 -1.76
CA GLN A 48 -3.12 3.97 -3.11
C GLN A 48 -2.14 2.80 -3.29
N LEU A 49 -1.33 2.49 -2.28
CA LEU A 49 -0.45 1.31 -2.32
C LEU A 49 -1.25 0.02 -2.37
N LYS A 50 -2.31 -0.11 -1.54
CA LYS A 50 -3.20 -1.27 -1.55
C LYS A 50 -3.87 -1.47 -2.92
N ASP A 51 -4.36 -0.40 -3.52
CA ASP A 51 -4.97 -0.43 -4.85
C ASP A 51 -3.96 -0.86 -5.90
N HIS A 52 -2.73 -0.34 -5.85
CA HIS A 52 -1.66 -0.71 -6.77
C HIS A 52 -1.26 -2.20 -6.62
N ILE A 53 -1.11 -2.70 -5.39
CA ILE A 53 -0.87 -4.12 -5.11
C ILE A 53 -1.99 -4.97 -5.73
N THR A 54 -3.24 -4.53 -5.60
CA THR A 54 -4.40 -5.25 -6.14
C THR A 54 -4.32 -5.32 -7.66
N LEU A 55 -4.02 -4.21 -8.34
CA LEU A 55 -3.85 -4.18 -9.80
C LEU A 55 -2.71 -5.10 -10.26
N LEU A 56 -1.57 -5.10 -9.56
CA LEU A 56 -0.43 -5.97 -9.89
C LEU A 56 -0.77 -7.46 -9.67
N ARG A 57 -1.52 -7.78 -8.61
CA ARG A 57 -2.01 -9.16 -8.38
C ARG A 57 -2.99 -9.60 -9.46
N MET A 58 -3.88 -8.73 -9.93
CA MET A 58 -4.79 -9.01 -11.06
C MET A 58 -4.03 -9.27 -12.37
N GLN A 59 -2.87 -8.65 -12.57
CA GLN A 59 -2.01 -8.94 -13.73
C GLN A 59 -1.36 -10.33 -13.66
N LEU A 60 -1.12 -10.85 -12.45
CA LEU A 60 -0.59 -12.21 -12.24
C LEU A 60 -1.69 -13.27 -12.26
N THR A 61 -2.90 -12.90 -11.81
CA THR A 61 -4.06 -13.78 -11.72
C THR A 61 -5.20 -13.14 -12.51
N PRO A 62 -5.32 -13.42 -13.83
CA PRO A 62 -6.31 -12.76 -14.69
C PRO A 62 -7.78 -13.10 -14.37
N ASP A 63 -8.06 -13.81 -13.26
CA ASP A 63 -9.35 -14.45 -12.98
C ASP A 63 -9.84 -14.16 -11.55
N VAL A 64 -9.77 -12.90 -11.11
CA VAL A 64 -10.40 -12.46 -9.85
C VAL A 64 -11.61 -11.58 -10.18
N PRO A 65 -12.85 -12.07 -10.00
CA PRO A 65 -14.04 -11.25 -10.18
C PRO A 65 -14.11 -10.20 -9.06
N ALA A 66 -14.35 -8.95 -9.46
CA ALA A 66 -14.58 -7.81 -8.58
C ALA A 66 -15.96 -7.88 -7.88
#